data_AF-V4PNJ1-F1
#
_entry.id   AF-V4PNJ1-F1
#
_cell.length_a   1.000
_cell.length_b   1.000
_cell.length_c   1.000
_cell.angle_alpha   90.00
_cell.angle_beta   90.00
_cell.angle_gamma   90.00
#
_symmetry.space_group_name_H-M   'P 1'
#
loop_
_entity.id
_entity.type
_entity.pdbx_description
1 polymer ?
#
loop_
_entity_poly.entity_id
_entity_poly.type
_entity_poly.pdbx_seq_one_letter_code
_entity_poly.pdbx_strand_id
1 'polypeptide(L)' 'MIDERRLQSVWQTFSPGEREVMFLWAAEEMSASEIALQLGQPRGSILSRLHRMRQKVNSMAQPQAGSLGDAYEQS' A
#
# COMPACT_ATOMS: atom_id res chain seq x y z
N MET A 1 14.47 -4.13 3.48
CA MET A 1 13.71 -5.21 4.14
C MET A 1 12.52 -4.57 4.85
N ILE A 2 11.30 -5.02 4.61
CA ILE A 2 10.11 -4.57 5.37
C ILE A 2 10.00 -5.49 6.59
N ASP A 3 9.88 -4.94 7.81
CA ASP A 3 9.67 -5.75 9.01
C ASP A 3 8.20 -6.17 9.15
N GLU A 4 7.93 -7.18 9.96
CA GLU A 4 6.58 -7.73 10.16
C GLU A 4 5.57 -6.70 10.71
N ARG A 5 6.00 -5.82 11.62
CA ARG A 5 5.12 -4.78 12.20
C ARG A 5 4.71 -3.74 11.16
N ARG A 6 5.64 -3.36 10.30
CA ARG A 6 5.42 -2.41 9.21
C ARG A 6 4.60 -3.02 8.08
N LEU A 7 4.78 -4.30 7.80
CA LEU A 7 3.88 -5.02 6.91
C LEU A 7 2.47 -5.02 7.48
N GLN A 8 2.30 -5.34 8.76
CA GLN A 8 1.01 -5.40 9.42
C GLN A 8 0.30 -4.04 9.44
N SER A 9 1.03 -2.94 9.72
CA SER A 9 0.45 -1.59 9.73
C SER A 9 -0.04 -1.17 8.35
N VAL A 10 0.77 -1.39 7.30
CA VAL A 10 0.37 -1.10 5.92
C VAL A 10 -0.80 -1.99 5.50
N TRP A 11 -0.77 -3.28 5.82
CA TRP A 11 -1.83 -4.24 5.49
C TRP A 11 -3.18 -3.85 6.09
N GLN A 12 -3.19 -3.31 7.31
CA GLN A 12 -4.40 -2.79 7.96
C GLN A 12 -5.00 -1.59 7.23
N THR A 13 -4.21 -0.80 6.48
CA THR A 13 -4.71 0.34 5.69
C THR A 13 -5.39 -0.03 4.38
N PHE A 14 -5.29 -1.30 3.97
CA PHE A 14 -5.95 -1.79 2.78
C PHE A 14 -7.39 -2.18 3.09
N SER A 15 -8.32 -1.68 2.28
CA SER A 15 -9.70 -2.15 2.27
C SER A 15 -9.78 -3.61 1.82
N PRO A 16 -10.89 -4.32 2.08
CA PRO A 16 -11.06 -5.70 1.62
C PRO A 16 -10.78 -5.87 0.12
N GLY A 17 -11.29 -4.98 -0.73
CA GLY A 17 -11.05 -5.02 -2.18
C GLY A 17 -9.64 -4.63 -2.61
N GLU A 18 -8.88 -3.92 -1.78
CA GLU A 18 -7.44 -3.69 -2.00
C GLU A 18 -6.62 -4.93 -1.65
N ARG A 19 -6.96 -5.61 -0.54
CA ARG A 19 -6.30 -6.86 -0.15
C ARG A 19 -6.54 -7.97 -1.16
N GLU A 20 -7.75 -8.08 -1.67
CA GLU A 20 -8.10 -9.03 -2.74
C GLU A 20 -7.28 -8.77 -4.01
N VAL A 21 -7.19 -7.52 -4.46
CA VAL A 21 -6.34 -7.15 -5.60
C VAL A 21 -4.86 -7.43 -5.33
N MET A 22 -4.38 -7.20 -4.10
CA MET A 22 -2.99 -7.55 -3.74
C MET A 22 -2.73 -9.04 -3.83
N PHE A 23 -3.66 -9.86 -3.32
CA PHE A 23 -3.55 -11.31 -3.33
C PHE A 23 -3.49 -11.83 -4.77
N LEU A 24 -4.43 -11.42 -5.61
CA LEU A 24 -4.47 -11.85 -7.01
C LEU A 24 -3.22 -11.41 -7.79
N TRP A 25 -2.69 -10.22 -7.52
CA TRP A 25 -1.49 -9.73 -8.21
C TRP A 25 -0.20 -10.39 -7.71
N ALA A 26 -0.03 -10.53 -6.39
CA ALA A 26 1.25 -10.92 -5.79
C ALA A 26 1.37 -12.42 -5.49
N ALA A 27 0.27 -13.09 -5.14
CA ALA A 27 0.27 -14.52 -4.81
C ALA A 27 -0.14 -15.38 -6.01
N GLU A 28 -1.17 -14.95 -6.75
CA GLU A 28 -1.65 -15.66 -7.95
C GLU A 28 -0.96 -15.18 -9.25
N GLU A 29 -0.02 -14.23 -9.13
CA GLU A 29 0.78 -13.68 -10.25
C GLU A 29 -0.04 -13.15 -11.43
N MET A 30 -1.30 -12.76 -11.19
CA MET A 30 -2.20 -12.31 -12.24
C MET A 30 -1.85 -10.91 -12.75
N SER A 31 -2.01 -10.71 -14.05
CA SER A 31 -1.96 -9.39 -14.67
C SER A 31 -3.18 -8.53 -14.29
N ALA A 32 -3.04 -7.21 -14.42
CA ALA A 32 -4.16 -6.29 -14.19
C ALA A 32 -5.38 -6.57 -15.09
N SER A 33 -5.17 -7.16 -16.26
CA SER A 33 -6.25 -7.54 -17.19
C SER A 33 -7.00 -8.78 -16.70
N GLU A 34 -6.29 -9.79 -16.20
CA GLU A 34 -6.91 -11.00 -15.64
C GLU A 34 -7.66 -10.69 -14.35
N ILE A 35 -7.10 -9.83 -13.49
CA ILE A 35 -7.78 -9.35 -12.27
C ILE A 35 -9.05 -8.58 -12.62
N ALA A 36 -9.00 -7.73 -13.65
CA ALA A 36 -10.16 -6.98 -14.11
C ALA A 36 -11.29 -7.91 -14.58
N LEU A 37 -10.94 -8.96 -15.33
CA LEU A 37 -11.87 -9.99 -15.77
C LEU A 37 -12.46 -10.76 -14.58
N GLN A 38 -11.61 -11.23 -13.66
CA GLN A 38 -12.02 -12.02 -12.50
C GLN A 38 -12.94 -11.24 -11.55
N LEU A 39 -12.68 -9.95 -11.34
CA LEU A 39 -13.46 -9.11 -10.44
C LEU A 39 -14.66 -8.42 -11.13
N GLY A 40 -14.82 -8.57 -12.45
CA GLY A 40 -15.84 -7.85 -13.22
C GLY A 40 -15.69 -6.33 -13.15
N GLN A 41 -14.45 -5.83 -13.08
CA GLN A 41 -14.13 -4.40 -12.91
C GLN A 41 -13.33 -3.86 -14.11
N PRO A 42 -13.41 -2.56 -14.42
CA PRO A 42 -12.58 -1.97 -15.46
C PRO A 42 -11.07 -2.10 -15.15
N ARG A 43 -10.26 -2.45 -16.16
CA ARG A 43 -8.79 -2.53 -16.03
C ARG A 43 -8.17 -1.25 -15.45
N GLY A 44 -8.69 -0.09 -15.85
CA GLY A 44 -8.26 1.21 -15.30
C GLY A 44 -8.46 1.31 -13.79
N SER A 45 -9.56 0.77 -13.27
CA SER A 45 -9.85 0.74 -11.82
C SER A 45 -8.85 -0.13 -11.06
N ILE A 46 -8.46 -1.28 -11.63
CA ILE A 46 -7.43 -2.16 -11.05
C ILE A 46 -6.08 -1.44 -11.01
N LEU A 47 -5.67 -0.82 -12.13
CA LEU A 47 -4.41 -0.07 -12.20
C LEU A 47 -4.38 1.10 -11.21
N SER A 48 -5.45 1.88 -11.12
CA SER A 48 -5.54 2.98 -10.14
C SER A 48 -5.49 2.46 -8.71
N ARG A 49 -6.09 1.29 -8.42
CA ARG A 49 -6.05 0.68 -7.09
C ARG A 49 -4.63 0.24 -6.74
N LEU A 50 -3.96 -0.50 -7.63
CA LEU A 50 -2.55 -0.89 -7.46
C LEU A 50 -1.63 0.32 -7.26
N HIS A 51 -1.85 1.40 -8.02
CA HIS A 51 -1.10 2.64 -7.86
C HIS A 51 -1.29 3.24 -6.46
N ARG A 52 -2.52 3.40 -5.99
CA ARG A 52 -2.80 3.93 -4.64
C ARG A 52 -2.24 3.05 -3.53
N MET A 53 -2.31 1.73 -3.67
CA MET A 53 -1.74 0.80 -2.69
C MET A 53 -0.22 0.97 -2.60
N ARG A 54 0.47 1.16 -3.74
CA ARG A 54 1.91 1.49 -3.76
C ARG A 54 2.21 2.80 -3.03
N GLN A 55 1.38 3.82 -3.20
CA GLN A 55 1.53 5.09 -2.47
C GLN A 55 1.38 4.90 -0.96
N LYS A 56 0.40 4.12 -0.50
CA LYS A 56 0.22 3.78 0.92
C LYS A 56 1.44 3.08 1.53
N VAL A 57 2.06 2.16 0.79
CA VAL A 57 3.29 1.47 1.22
C VAL A 57 4.45 2.47 1.33
N ASN A 58 4.57 3.38 0.36
CA ASN A 58 5.68 4.36 0.30
C ASN A 58 5.54 5.49 1.32
N SER A 59 4.33 5.96 1.64
CA SER A 59 4.13 7.01 2.64
C SER A 59 4.48 6.54 4.04
N MET A 60 4.19 5.28 4.37
CA MET A 60 4.62 4.64 5.62
C MET A 60 6.09 4.22 5.60
N ALA A 61 6.75 4.34 4.44
CA ALA A 61 8.15 3.98 4.29
C ALA A 61 9.13 5.09 4.63
N GLN A 62 8.66 6.33 4.64
CA GLN A 62 9.48 7.47 4.99
C GLN A 62 9.59 7.53 6.52
N PRO A 63 10.80 7.43 7.09
CA PRO A 63 10.98 7.78 8.49
C PRO A 63 10.56 9.24 8.62
N GLN A 64 9.65 9.47 9.56
CA GLN A 64 9.21 10.78 10.03
C GLN A 64 10.43 11.60 10.51
N ALA A 65 11.10 12.25 9.56
CA ALA A 65 12.16 13.22 9.78
C ALA A 65 11.48 14.54 10.17
N GLY A 66 11.14 14.68 11.45
CA GLY A 66 10.47 15.90 11.92
C GLY A 66 9.95 15.80 13.36
N SER A 67 10.86 15.71 14.33
CA SER A 67 10.64 16.17 15.70
C SER A 67 11.98 16.26 16.45
N LEU A 68 12.89 17.09 15.94
CA LEU A 68 14.16 17.46 16.61
C LEU A 68 14.40 18.98 16.58
N GLY A 69 13.36 19.77 16.25
CA GLY A 69 13.44 21.24 16.16
C GLY A 69 12.97 21.99 17.41
N ASP A 70 12.14 21.38 18.27
CA ASP A 70 11.46 22.10 19.36
C ASP A 70 12.19 22.00 20.72
N ALA A 71 13.29 21.24 20.81
CA ALA A 71 13.97 20.95 22.07
C ALA A 71 15.13 21.91 22.40
N TYR A 72 15.50 22.83 21.49
CA TYR A 72 16.68 23.69 21.66
C TYR A 72 16.36 25.13 22.15
N GLU A 73 15.10 25.48 22.40
CA GLU A 73 14.70 26.83 22.85
C GLU A 73 14.56 27.00 24.38
N GLN A 74 14.95 26.02 25.19
CA GLN A 74 14.85 26.11 26.67
C GLN A 74 16.15 25.74 27.39
N SER A 75 17.28 26.29 26.96
CA SER A 75 18.54 26.22 27.72
C SER A 75 19.29 27.54 27.67
#